data_AF-A0A2K3J0L8-F1
#
_entry.id   AF-A0A2K3J0L8-F1
#
_cell.length_a   1.000
_cell.length_b   1.000
_cell.length_c   1.000
_cell.angle_alpha   90.00
_cell.angle_beta   90.00
_cell.angle_gamma   90.00
#
_symmetry.space_group_name_H-M   'P 1'
#
loop_
_entity.id
_entity.type
_entity.pdbx_description
1 polymer ?
#
loop_
_entity_poly.entity_id
_entity_poly.type
_entity_poly.pdbx_seq_one_letter_code
_entity_poly.pdbx_strand_id
1 'polypeptide(L)'
;MNKKQHIKADYLLLGYSIPEVHRLIDSLSALNSYGSGHRRIGHNWAFLRYIREYYGKNAFNVAFLHLLIDLDVIMDRKELIRYI
;
A
#
# COMPACT_ATOMS: atom_id res chain seq x y z
N MET A 1 8.19 -3.34 -3.11
CA MET A 1 9.17 -3.58 -2.02
C MET A 1 8.75 -4.86 -1.28
N ASN A 2 9.53 -5.39 -0.34
CA ASN A 2 9.03 -6.47 0.53
C ASN A 2 8.22 -5.91 1.71
N LYS A 3 7.42 -6.75 2.37
CA LYS A 3 6.57 -6.35 3.51
C LYS A 3 7.32 -5.60 4.62
N LYS A 4 8.52 -6.06 5.00
CA LYS A 4 9.31 -5.40 6.05
C LYS A 4 9.71 -3.98 5.64
N GLN A 5 10.03 -3.78 4.37
CA GLN A 5 10.36 -2.46 3.83
C GLN A 5 9.14 -1.54 3.79
N HIS A 6 7.95 -2.03 3.43
CA HIS A 6 6.73 -1.22 3.52
C HIS A 6 6.40 -0.81 4.95
N ILE A 7 6.52 -1.73 5.93
CA ILE A 7 6.30 -1.40 7.33
C ILE A 7 7.26 -0.31 7.81
N LYS A 8 8.55 -0.39 7.44
CA LYS A 8 9.52 0.67 7.75
C LYS A 8 9.15 2.00 7.10
N ALA A 9 8.72 1.98 5.84
CA ALA A 9 8.28 3.18 5.13
C ALA A 9 7.04 3.81 5.79
N ASP A 10 6.08 3.00 6.27
CA ASP A 10 4.92 3.51 7.01
C ASP A 10 5.36 4.22 8.30
N TYR A 11 6.26 3.62 9.08
CA TYR A 11 6.77 4.27 10.29
C TYR A 11 7.53 5.56 9.96
N LEU A 12 8.30 5.58 8.89
CA LEU A 12 9.03 6.77 8.46
C LEU A 12 8.09 7.91 8.01
N LEU A 13 7.06 7.59 7.23
CA LEU A 13 6.24 8.59 6.53
C LEU A 13 4.93 8.92 7.25
N LEU A 14 4.38 7.99 8.04
CA LEU A 14 3.12 8.15 8.79
C LEU A 14 3.34 8.17 10.30
N GLY A 15 4.48 7.68 10.80
CA GLY A 15 4.74 7.52 12.24
C GLY A 15 4.11 6.27 12.86
N TYR A 16 3.37 5.48 12.09
CA TYR A 16 2.73 4.24 12.52
C TYR A 16 2.56 3.28 11.34
N SER A 17 2.37 1.99 11.64
CA SER A 17 1.98 0.97 10.66
C SER A 17 0.88 0.08 11.23
N ILE A 18 0.09 -0.54 10.35
CA ILE A 18 -0.98 -1.47 10.72
C ILE A 18 -0.72 -2.80 10.01
N PRO A 19 -0.07 -3.79 10.66
CA PRO A 19 0.32 -5.05 10.05
C PRO A 19 -0.83 -5.84 9.39
N GLU A 20 -2.05 -5.70 9.92
CA GLU A 20 -3.28 -6.27 9.40
C GLU A 20 -3.57 -5.80 7.98
N VAL A 21 -3.35 -4.51 7.71
CA VAL A 21 -3.56 -3.89 6.39
C VAL A 21 -2.61 -4.50 5.36
N HIS A 22 -1.35 -4.74 5.73
CA HIS A 22 -0.39 -5.42 4.84
C HIS A 22 -0.82 -6.85 4.54
N ARG A 23 -1.31 -7.60 5.54
CA ARG A 23 -1.85 -8.96 5.30
C ARG A 23 -3.02 -8.95 4.32
N LEU A 24 -3.92 -7.97 4.44
CA LEU A 24 -5.06 -7.81 3.55
C LEU A 24 -4.61 -7.49 2.11
N ILE A 25 -3.67 -6.54 1.95
CA ILE A 25 -3.11 -6.17 0.64
C ILE A 25 -2.38 -7.35 -0.01
N ASP A 26 -1.56 -8.09 0.75
CA ASP A 26 -0.84 -9.28 0.27
C ASP A 26 -1.83 -10.34 -0.26
N SER A 27 -2.94 -10.58 0.47
CA SER A 27 -3.96 -11.56 0.08
C SER A 27 -4.68 -11.20 -1.23
N LEU A 28 -4.84 -9.91 -1.50
CA LEU A 28 -5.49 -9.42 -2.73
C LEU A 28 -4.53 -9.35 -3.91
N SER A 29 -3.25 -9.10 -3.64
CA SER A 29 -2.19 -9.15 -4.66
C SER A 29 -2.05 -10.55 -5.24
N ALA A 30 -2.20 -11.60 -4.40
CA ALA A 30 -2.21 -12.99 -4.83
C ALA A 30 -3.37 -13.34 -5.78
N LEU A 31 -4.47 -12.58 -5.75
CA LEU A 31 -5.65 -12.78 -6.59
C LEU A 31 -5.56 -12.05 -7.95
N ASN A 32 -4.63 -11.09 -8.09
CA ASN A 32 -4.64 -10.10 -9.17
C ASN A 32 -3.46 -10.22 -10.17
N SER A 33 -3.12 -11.45 -10.58
CA SER A 33 -2.16 -11.73 -11.68
C SER A 33 -2.67 -11.35 -13.08
N TYR A 34 -3.37 -10.23 -13.28
CA TYR A 34 -3.95 -9.85 -14.59
C TYR A 34 -3.86 -8.35 -14.93
N GLY A 35 -3.02 -8.03 -15.93
CA GLY A 35 -3.28 -6.98 -16.95
C GLY A 35 -3.00 -5.51 -16.61
N SER A 36 -2.20 -4.86 -17.45
CA SER A 36 -1.59 -3.53 -17.30
C SER A 36 -2.54 -2.32 -17.38
N GLY A 37 -2.36 -1.36 -16.48
CA GLY A 37 -2.69 0.05 -16.72
C GLY A 37 -3.90 0.56 -15.94
N HIS A 38 -5.12 0.32 -16.43
CA HIS A 38 -6.31 1.02 -15.92
C HIS A 38 -7.11 0.26 -14.85
N ARG A 39 -7.02 -1.08 -14.79
CA ARG A 39 -7.68 -1.89 -13.74
C ARG A 39 -6.99 -1.81 -12.38
N ARG A 40 -5.69 -1.50 -12.34
CA ARG A 40 -4.91 -1.35 -11.10
C ARG A 40 -5.47 -0.21 -10.24
N ILE A 41 -5.71 0.96 -10.83
CA ILE A 41 -6.19 2.13 -10.08
C ILE A 41 -7.65 1.94 -9.63
N GLY A 42 -8.52 1.41 -10.49
CA GLY A 42 -9.94 1.21 -10.18
C GLY A 42 -10.22 0.20 -9.07
N HIS A 43 -9.56 -0.97 -9.11
CA HIS A 43 -9.68 -1.95 -8.03
C HIS A 43 -9.04 -1.46 -6.74
N ASN A 44 -7.91 -0.76 -6.83
CA ASN A 44 -7.24 -0.23 -5.64
C ASN A 44 -8.05 0.89 -4.99
N TRP A 45 -8.74 1.74 -5.75
CA TRP A 45 -9.57 2.79 -5.15
C TRP A 45 -10.82 2.25 -4.46
N ALA A 46 -11.52 1.29 -5.08
CA ALA A 46 -12.66 0.62 -4.44
C ALA A 46 -12.23 -0.10 -3.15
N PHE A 47 -11.06 -0.76 -3.19
CA PHE A 47 -10.45 -1.39 -2.03
C PHE A 47 -10.05 -0.40 -0.93
N LEU A 48 -9.44 0.73 -1.30
CA LEU A 48 -9.10 1.78 -0.34
C LEU A 48 -10.35 2.37 0.31
N ARG A 49 -11.42 2.57 -0.47
CA ARG A 49 -12.72 2.99 0.08
C ARG A 49 -13.26 1.95 1.07
N TYR A 50 -13.21 0.67 0.74
CA TYR A 50 -13.55 -0.42 1.65
C TYR A 50 -12.70 -0.37 2.94
N ILE A 51 -11.37 -0.23 2.84
CA ILE A 51 -10.52 -0.09 4.02
C ILE A 51 -10.95 1.09 4.88
N ARG A 52 -11.23 2.25 4.27
CA ARG A 52 -11.65 3.44 4.99
C ARG A 52 -12.96 3.22 5.74
N GLU A 53 -13.94 2.58 5.09
CA GLU A 53 -15.27 2.34 5.65
C GLU A 53 -15.24 1.33 6.80
N TYR A 54 -14.47 0.25 6.67
CA TYR A 54 -14.50 -0.87 7.63
C TYR A 54 -13.37 -0.83 8.68
N TYR A 55 -12.22 -0.24 8.35
CA TYR A 55 -11.03 -0.21 9.22
C TYR A 55 -10.60 1.21 9.62
N GLY A 56 -11.28 2.23 9.09
CA GLY A 56 -11.08 3.63 9.45
C GLY A 56 -9.93 4.32 8.73
N LYS A 57 -9.73 5.60 9.09
CA LYS A 57 -8.82 6.51 8.38
C LYS A 57 -7.35 6.10 8.45
N ASN A 58 -6.88 5.58 9.59
CA ASN A 58 -5.48 5.19 9.75
C ASN A 58 -5.12 3.99 8.87
N ALA A 59 -6.02 2.99 8.80
CA ALA A 59 -5.87 1.84 7.91
C ALA A 59 -5.85 2.28 6.44
N PHE A 60 -6.73 3.22 6.08
CA PHE A 60 -6.74 3.82 4.75
C PHE A 60 -5.40 4.49 4.41
N ASN A 61 -4.83 5.29 5.31
CA ASN A 61 -3.57 5.98 5.05
C ASN A 61 -2.41 5.00 4.80
N VAL A 62 -2.32 3.93 5.60
CA VAL A 62 -1.32 2.85 5.41
C VAL A 62 -1.50 2.19 4.04
N ALA A 63 -2.73 1.81 3.69
CA ALA A 63 -3.00 1.18 2.41
C ALA A 63 -2.76 2.11 1.21
N PHE A 64 -3.09 3.39 1.37
CA PHE A 64 -2.91 4.40 0.33
C PHE A 64 -1.43 4.69 0.11
N LEU A 65 -0.66 4.85 1.19
CA LEU A 65 0.79 5.01 1.10
C LEU A 65 1.44 3.79 0.43
N HIS A 66 1.03 2.59 0.81
CA HIS A 66 1.49 1.35 0.19
C HIS A 66 1.29 1.39 -1.34
N LEU A 67 0.09 1.77 -1.78
CA LEU A 67 -0.23 1.90 -3.21
C LEU A 67 0.64 2.94 -3.92
N LEU A 68 0.82 4.12 -3.30
CA LEU A 68 1.60 5.20 -3.89
C LEU A 68 3.08 4.83 -4.05
N ILE A 69 3.64 4.07 -3.10
CA ILE A 69 5.00 3.51 -3.19
C ILE A 69 5.08 2.51 -4.34
N ASP A 70 4.09 1.61 -4.47
CA ASP A 70 4.12 0.58 -5.52
C ASP A 70 3.91 1.13 -6.93
N LEU A 71 3.30 2.30 -7.04
CA LEU A 71 3.15 3.04 -8.29
C LEU A 71 4.31 4.03 -8.55
N ASP A 72 5.33 4.07 -7.68
CA ASP A 72 6.45 5.03 -7.74
C ASP A 72 5.99 6.51 -7.79
N VAL A 73 4.85 6.85 -7.16
CA VAL A 73 4.26 8.21 -7.23
C VAL A 73 4.97 9.20 -6.30
N ILE A 74 5.36 8.77 -5.10
CA ILE A 74 5.96 9.67 -4.09
C ILE A 74 7.49 9.72 -4.22
N MET A 75 8.09 8.59 -4.59
CA MET A 75 9.54 8.41 -4.69
C MET A 75 9.82 7.12 -5.48
N ASP A 76 10.93 7.09 -6.22
CA ASP A 76 11.43 5.84 -6.81
C ASP A 76 11.70 4.82 -5.68
N ARG A 77 11.13 3.61 -5.78
CA ARG A 77 11.30 2.57 -4.75
C ARG A 77 12.75 2.26 -4.41
N LYS A 78 13.67 2.29 -5.39
CA LYS A 78 15.10 2.05 -5.15
C LYS A 78 15.72 3.17 -4.32
N GLU A 79 15.26 4.39 -4.52
CA GLU A 79 15.67 5.53 -3.72
C GLU A 79 15.12 5.42 -2.29
N LEU A 80 13.83 5.10 -2.13
CA LEU A 80 13.22 4.93 -0.81
C LEU A 80 13.92 3.84 0.01
N ILE A 81 14.29 2.72 -0.62
CA ILE A 81 15.04 1.63 0.03
C ILE A 81 16.37 2.10 0.64
N ARG A 82 17.00 3.16 0.12
CA ARG A 82 18.25 3.68 0.69
C ARG A 82 18.04 4.39 2.04
N TYR A 83 16.82 4.81 2.35
CA TYR A 83 16.47 5.52 3.58
C TYR A 83 15.89 4.62 4.68
N ILE A 84 15.62 3.34 4.41
CA ILE A 84 14.94 2.41 5.33
C ILE A 84 15.69 1.10 5.56
#